data_AF-A0A3M1SI19-F1
#
_entry.id   AF-A0A3M1SI19-F1
#
_cell.length_a   1.000
_cell.length_b   1.000
_cell.length_c   1.000
_cell.angle_alpha   90.00
_cell.angle_beta   90.00
_cell.angle_gamma   90.00
#
_symmetry.space_group_name_H-M   'P 1'
#
loop_
_entity.id
_entity.type
_entity.pdbx_description
1 polymer ?
#
loop_
_entity_poly.entity_id
_entity_poly.type
_entity_poly.pdbx_seq_one_letter_code
_entity_poly.pdbx_strand_id
1 'polypeptide(L)'
;MDTLQVEELAKERPYLKEILELYNTLRTLEEITVPIPDNEFDTHVSVEEHLADEILIPIGRSFKLDESDLADLKSLLTGGNLPFREVPSGSAYIPSLPFGREEQEVLLFLLSRPLLRSEKAKLNLDGVFWEEGRCPTCNGLPVISFLEKEEKRRFHCSYCGTRGPWRRTGCPNCGSENPQEVLILSLEGEDDMKIYACRSCKSYLKGFPMELLAEYPPELLDILSTPLDVVAQEKGYKRLSPNPVGMIKMS
;
A
#
# COMPACT_ATOMS: atom_id res chain seq x y z
N MET A 1 -10.86 9.77 -9.09
CA MET A 1 -11.25 10.69 -8.01
C MET A 1 -10.27 11.85 -8.02
N ASP A 2 -10.74 13.09 -8.06
CA ASP A 2 -9.88 14.28 -8.13
C ASP A 2 -9.53 14.85 -6.72
N THR A 3 -8.65 15.86 -6.67
CA THR A 3 -8.22 16.49 -5.41
C THR A 3 -9.38 17.11 -4.62
N LEU A 4 -10.36 17.69 -5.32
CA LEU A 4 -11.50 18.38 -4.71
C LEU A 4 -12.37 17.40 -3.91
N GLN A 5 -12.54 16.19 -4.44
CA GLN A 5 -13.25 15.10 -3.75
C GLN A 5 -12.53 14.65 -2.47
N VAL A 6 -11.18 14.62 -2.45
CA VAL A 6 -10.41 14.29 -1.23
C VAL A 6 -10.57 15.38 -0.16
N GLU A 7 -10.55 16.65 -0.57
CA GLU A 7 -10.73 17.78 0.35
C GLU A 7 -12.13 17.82 0.96
N GLU A 8 -13.15 17.44 0.20
CA GLU A 8 -14.53 17.31 0.69
C GLU A 8 -14.63 16.18 1.73
N LEU A 9 -14.07 15.00 1.44
CA LEU A 9 -13.98 13.89 2.39
C LEU A 9 -13.26 14.28 3.70
N ALA A 10 -12.20 15.10 3.61
CA ALA A 10 -11.49 15.59 4.79
C ALA A 10 -12.34 16.55 5.64
N LYS A 11 -13.27 17.30 5.04
CA LYS A 11 -14.24 18.14 5.76
C LYS A 11 -15.32 17.29 6.43
N GLU A 12 -15.81 16.27 5.74
CA GLU A 12 -16.83 15.35 6.26
C GLU A 12 -16.28 14.42 7.35
N ARG A 13 -15.00 14.06 7.27
CA ARG A 13 -14.31 13.15 8.19
C ARG A 13 -13.05 13.80 8.77
N PRO A 14 -13.17 14.78 9.67
CA PRO A 14 -12.02 15.53 10.19
C PRO A 14 -10.96 14.67 10.87
N TYR A 15 -11.35 13.52 11.43
CA TYR A 15 -10.43 12.56 12.06
C TYR A 15 -9.48 11.87 11.07
N LEU A 16 -9.76 11.92 9.75
CA LEU A 16 -8.89 11.41 8.70
C LEU A 16 -8.06 12.50 8.03
N LYS A 17 -8.14 13.76 8.47
CA LYS A 17 -7.55 14.89 7.75
C LYS A 17 -6.06 14.69 7.45
N GLU A 18 -5.26 14.37 8.46
CA GLU A 18 -3.80 14.17 8.29
C GLU A 18 -3.49 12.97 7.38
N ILE A 19 -4.27 11.89 7.49
CA ILE A 19 -4.14 10.71 6.62
C ILE A 19 -4.48 11.06 5.16
N LEU A 20 -5.51 11.88 4.93
CA LEU A 20 -5.92 12.30 3.59
C LEU A 20 -4.94 13.32 2.98
N GLU A 21 -4.30 14.16 3.80
CA GLU A 21 -3.18 15.01 3.37
C GLU A 21 -2.00 14.15 2.90
N LEU A 22 -1.64 13.11 3.66
CA LEU A 22 -0.60 12.17 3.27
C LEU A 22 -0.98 11.34 2.03
N TYR A 23 -2.25 10.97 1.88
CA TYR A 23 -2.77 10.32 0.66
C TYR A 23 -2.64 11.23 -0.57
N ASN A 24 -2.82 12.54 -0.42
CA ASN A 24 -2.58 13.47 -1.51
C ASN A 24 -1.09 13.51 -1.92
N THR A 25 -0.15 13.42 -0.97
CA THR A 25 1.27 13.23 -1.27
C THR A 25 1.48 11.98 -2.11
N LEU A 26 0.92 10.84 -1.68
CA LEU A 26 0.99 9.59 -2.44
C LEU A 26 0.48 9.79 -3.88
N ARG A 27 -0.67 10.44 -4.05
CA ARG A 27 -1.29 10.66 -5.36
C ARG A 27 -0.42 11.51 -6.29
N THR A 28 0.21 12.58 -5.78
CA THR A 28 1.16 13.39 -6.57
C THR A 28 2.34 12.55 -7.05
N LEU A 29 2.84 11.63 -6.23
CA LEU A 29 3.96 10.76 -6.59
C LEU A 29 3.59 9.72 -7.66
N GLU A 30 2.32 9.37 -7.82
CA GLU A 30 1.89 8.37 -8.82
C GLU A 30 2.00 8.87 -10.27
N GLU A 31 2.12 10.19 -10.46
CA GLU A 31 2.30 10.83 -11.77
C GLU A 31 3.78 10.79 -12.23
N ILE A 32 4.71 10.49 -11.32
CA ILE A 32 6.15 10.45 -11.58
C ILE A 32 6.55 9.07 -12.11
N THR A 33 7.19 9.02 -13.28
CA THR A 33 7.74 7.80 -13.87
C THR A 33 9.26 7.83 -13.82
N VAL A 34 9.85 6.89 -13.09
CA VAL A 34 11.30 6.70 -13.04
C VAL A 34 11.73 5.67 -14.10
N PRO A 35 12.70 5.98 -14.98
CA PRO A 35 13.25 4.99 -15.90
C PRO A 35 13.87 3.80 -15.16
N ILE A 36 13.45 2.58 -15.50
CA ILE A 36 14.01 1.34 -14.92
C ILE A 36 15.01 0.75 -15.91
N PRO A 37 16.27 0.50 -15.50
CA PRO A 37 17.27 -0.13 -16.37
C PRO A 37 16.80 -1.46 -16.94
N ASP A 38 17.20 -1.79 -18.18
CA ASP A 38 16.80 -3.04 -18.83
C ASP A 38 17.37 -4.28 -18.13
N ASN A 39 18.55 -4.15 -17.54
CA ASN A 39 19.27 -5.25 -16.88
C ASN A 39 18.53 -5.73 -15.62
N GLU A 40 18.01 -6.96 -15.67
CA GLU A 40 17.29 -7.61 -14.56
C GLU A 40 18.15 -7.87 -13.33
N PHE A 41 19.49 -7.81 -13.46
CA PHE A 41 20.43 -7.98 -12.35
C PHE A 41 20.80 -6.65 -11.68
N ASP A 42 20.28 -5.52 -12.14
CA ASP A 42 20.61 -4.24 -11.53
C ASP A 42 19.85 -4.06 -10.21
N THR A 43 20.60 -4.22 -9.12
CA THR A 43 20.10 -4.01 -7.76
C THR A 43 19.98 -2.53 -7.43
N HIS A 44 20.58 -1.63 -8.21
CA HIS A 44 20.63 -0.20 -7.96
C HIS A 44 19.89 0.57 -9.05
N VAL A 45 18.88 1.36 -8.66
CA VAL A 45 18.12 2.19 -9.60
C VAL A 45 18.40 3.65 -9.27
N SER A 46 19.34 4.26 -10.00
CA SER A 46 19.62 5.69 -9.91
C SER A 46 18.48 6.50 -10.48
N VAL A 47 18.01 7.48 -9.71
CA VAL A 47 16.98 8.44 -10.13
C VAL A 47 17.67 9.70 -10.65
N GLU A 48 17.24 10.21 -11.80
CA GLU A 48 17.76 11.47 -12.33
C GLU A 48 17.52 12.62 -11.34
N GLU A 49 18.44 13.59 -11.30
CA GLU A 49 18.43 14.64 -10.27
C GLU A 49 17.11 15.42 -10.24
N HIS A 50 16.56 15.76 -11.40
CA HIS A 50 15.29 16.48 -11.51
C HIS A 50 14.09 15.65 -11.00
N LEU A 51 14.06 14.34 -11.29
CA LEU A 51 13.02 13.44 -10.79
C LEU A 51 13.15 13.23 -9.27
N ALA A 52 14.38 13.17 -8.76
CA ALA A 52 14.62 13.10 -7.32
C ALA A 52 14.04 14.35 -6.62
N ASP A 53 14.23 15.53 -7.19
CA ASP A 53 13.62 16.76 -6.67
C ASP A 53 12.08 16.71 -6.73
N GLU A 54 11.49 16.26 -7.84
CA GLU A 54 10.04 16.08 -7.98
C GLU A 54 9.44 15.12 -6.94
N ILE A 55 10.16 14.05 -6.61
CA ILE A 55 9.77 13.08 -5.56
C ILE A 55 9.88 13.71 -4.17
N LEU A 56 10.99 14.41 -3.91
CA LEU A 56 11.31 14.91 -2.57
C LEU A 56 10.51 16.16 -2.17
N ILE A 57 10.13 17.02 -3.11
CA ILE A 57 9.36 18.24 -2.81
C ILE A 57 8.05 17.96 -2.04
N PRO A 58 7.15 17.08 -2.51
CA PRO A 58 5.90 16.81 -1.79
C PRO A 58 6.14 16.05 -0.48
N ILE A 59 7.14 15.16 -0.42
CA ILE A 59 7.49 14.42 0.80
C ILE A 59 8.09 15.35 1.86
N GLY A 60 9.01 16.23 1.46
CA GLY A 60 9.65 17.22 2.32
C GLY A 60 8.66 18.12 3.03
N ARG A 61 7.59 18.51 2.33
CA ARG A 61 6.48 19.29 2.92
C ARG A 61 5.70 18.48 3.98
N SER A 62 5.37 17.23 3.68
CA SER A 62 4.57 16.38 4.57
C SER A 62 5.33 15.94 5.82
N PHE A 63 6.63 15.66 5.69
CA PHE A 63 7.49 15.22 6.80
C PHE A 63 8.27 16.38 7.47
N LYS A 64 8.15 17.61 6.95
CA LYS A 64 8.87 18.80 7.42
C LYS A 64 10.40 18.58 7.46
N LEU A 65 10.91 17.95 6.40
CA LEU A 65 12.34 17.65 6.25
C LEU A 65 13.16 18.92 6.13
N ASP A 66 14.33 18.96 6.77
CA ASP A 66 15.27 20.07 6.62
C ASP A 66 16.17 19.89 5.38
N GLU A 67 17.04 20.88 5.13
CA GLU A 67 17.94 20.86 3.97
C GLU A 67 18.93 19.68 4.00
N SER A 68 19.35 19.26 5.20
CA SER A 68 20.26 18.13 5.38
C SER A 68 19.55 16.82 5.08
N ASP A 69 18.34 16.62 5.62
CA ASP A 69 17.52 15.44 5.36
C ASP A 69 17.23 15.28 3.86
N LEU A 70 16.87 16.38 3.20
CA LEU A 70 16.61 16.39 1.76
C LEU A 70 17.86 16.05 0.95
N ALA A 71 19.02 16.57 1.34
CA ALA A 71 20.29 16.26 0.68
C ALA A 71 20.66 14.78 0.81
N ASP A 72 20.49 14.19 1.99
CA ASP A 72 20.76 12.77 2.24
C ASP A 72 19.82 11.88 1.42
N LEU A 73 18.51 12.17 1.42
CA LEU A 73 17.54 11.42 0.61
C LEU A 73 17.80 11.58 -0.90
N LYS A 74 18.18 12.77 -1.35
CA LYS A 74 18.53 13.02 -2.75
C LYS A 74 19.76 12.22 -3.15
N SER A 75 20.77 12.14 -2.29
CA SER A 75 21.96 11.31 -2.51
C SER A 75 21.61 9.83 -2.60
N LEU A 76 20.69 9.33 -1.76
CA LEU A 76 20.22 7.95 -1.82
C LEU A 76 19.49 7.62 -3.13
N LEU A 77 18.59 8.50 -3.57
CA LEU A 77 17.84 8.34 -4.83
C LEU A 77 18.78 8.39 -6.05
N THR A 78 19.59 9.44 -6.15
CA THR A 78 20.48 9.65 -7.30
C THR A 78 21.61 8.61 -7.35
N GLY A 79 22.12 8.19 -6.20
CA GLY A 79 23.12 7.14 -6.07
C GLY A 79 22.59 5.72 -6.27
N GLY A 80 21.27 5.53 -6.43
CA GLY A 80 20.65 4.20 -6.59
C GLY A 80 20.73 3.33 -5.32
N ASN A 81 20.83 3.96 -4.16
CA ASN A 81 21.02 3.29 -2.87
C ASN A 81 19.73 3.20 -2.04
N LEU A 82 18.59 3.64 -2.59
CA LEU A 82 17.29 3.46 -1.95
C LEU A 82 16.91 1.97 -1.94
N PRO A 83 16.67 1.34 -0.77
CA PRO A 83 16.30 -0.07 -0.67
C PRO A 83 14.81 -0.30 -0.99
N PHE A 84 14.37 0.12 -2.17
CA PHE A 84 12.95 0.20 -2.53
C PHE A 84 12.30 -1.20 -2.68
N ARG A 85 13.09 -2.23 -2.99
CA ARG A 85 12.62 -3.62 -3.14
C ARG A 85 12.46 -4.34 -1.81
N GLU A 86 13.12 -3.86 -0.75
CA GLU A 86 13.01 -4.35 0.62
C GLU A 86 11.85 -3.70 1.39
N VAL A 87 11.23 -2.65 0.84
CA VAL A 87 10.11 -1.95 1.47
C VAL A 87 8.87 -2.86 1.63
N PRO A 88 8.43 -3.62 0.62
CA PRO A 88 7.25 -4.48 0.75
C PRO A 88 7.35 -5.57 1.83
N SER A 89 8.56 -6.02 2.18
CA SER A 89 8.80 -6.98 3.26
C SER A 89 8.90 -6.34 4.65
N GLY A 90 8.94 -5.00 4.75
CA GLY A 90 9.14 -4.29 6.00
C GLY A 90 10.57 -4.42 6.57
N SER A 91 11.53 -4.79 5.73
CA SER A 91 12.95 -4.96 6.11
C SER A 91 13.80 -3.74 5.76
N ALA A 92 13.31 -2.84 4.91
CA ALA A 92 13.99 -1.59 4.59
C ALA A 92 14.06 -0.67 5.82
N TYR A 93 15.24 -0.11 6.07
CA TYR A 93 15.50 0.84 7.15
C TYR A 93 16.74 1.66 6.82
N ILE A 94 16.72 2.97 7.11
CA ILE A 94 17.85 3.87 6.85
C ILE A 94 18.31 4.47 8.19
N PRO A 95 19.44 3.98 8.76
CA PRO A 95 19.91 4.41 10.07
C PRO A 95 20.26 5.89 10.18
N SER A 96 20.59 6.57 9.07
CA SER A 96 20.97 7.98 9.08
C SER A 96 19.79 8.94 9.23
N LEU A 97 18.56 8.49 8.97
CA LEU A 97 17.40 9.37 9.02
C LEU A 97 16.90 9.57 10.46
N PRO A 98 16.46 10.79 10.84
CA PRO A 98 16.05 11.13 12.21
C PRO A 98 14.64 10.62 12.60
N PHE A 99 14.06 9.70 11.83
CA PHE A 99 12.70 9.21 12.01
C PHE A 99 12.62 7.91 12.80
N GLY A 100 11.54 7.77 13.58
CA GLY A 100 11.19 6.49 14.21
C GLY A 100 10.87 5.41 13.18
N ARG A 101 10.78 4.15 13.60
CA ARG A 101 10.56 3.02 12.67
C ARG A 101 9.27 3.16 11.86
N GLU A 102 8.16 3.51 12.52
CA GLU A 102 6.87 3.67 11.86
C GLU A 102 6.88 4.82 10.85
N GLU A 103 7.46 5.97 11.22
CA GLU A 103 7.64 7.12 10.32
C GLU A 103 8.55 6.76 9.12
N GLN A 104 9.64 6.01 9.34
CA GLN A 104 10.50 5.54 8.26
C GLN A 104 9.77 4.59 7.31
N GLU A 105 8.89 3.71 7.80
CA GLU A 105 8.11 2.82 6.95
C GLU A 105 7.22 3.62 5.98
N VAL A 106 6.57 4.68 6.46
CA VAL A 106 5.76 5.57 5.61
C VAL A 106 6.63 6.38 4.64
N LEU A 107 7.73 6.96 5.13
CA LEU A 107 8.66 7.74 4.30
C LEU A 107 9.24 6.89 3.17
N LEU A 108 9.75 5.70 3.49
CA LEU A 108 10.32 4.76 2.53
C LEU A 108 9.27 4.25 1.55
N PHE A 109 8.04 4.01 2.00
CA PHE A 109 6.93 3.69 1.10
C PHE A 109 6.72 4.78 0.05
N LEU A 110 6.64 6.05 0.46
CA LEU A 110 6.43 7.17 -0.46
C LEU A 110 7.61 7.34 -1.42
N LEU A 111 8.85 7.30 -0.92
CA LEU A 111 10.07 7.39 -1.74
C LEU A 111 10.15 6.25 -2.78
N SER A 112 9.74 5.04 -2.38
CA SER A 112 9.83 3.84 -3.21
C SER A 112 8.70 3.72 -4.23
N ARG A 113 7.58 4.42 -4.02
CA ARG A 113 6.35 4.25 -4.80
C ARG A 113 6.56 4.50 -6.31
N PRO A 114 7.21 5.59 -6.77
CA PRO A 114 7.45 5.79 -8.20
C PRO A 114 8.30 4.68 -8.82
N LEU A 115 9.36 4.22 -8.12
CA LEU A 115 10.22 3.15 -8.61
C LEU A 115 9.46 1.82 -8.74
N LEU A 116 8.69 1.44 -7.71
CA LEU A 116 7.89 0.22 -7.71
C LEU A 116 6.80 0.23 -8.78
N ARG A 117 6.21 1.40 -9.06
CA ARG A 117 5.21 1.55 -10.14
C ARG A 117 5.84 1.50 -11.53
N SER A 118 7.01 2.09 -11.72
CA SER A 118 7.76 1.94 -12.96
C SER A 118 8.21 0.50 -13.19
N GLU A 119 8.65 -0.21 -12.15
CA GLU A 119 9.00 -1.63 -12.24
C GLU A 119 7.77 -2.49 -12.57
N LYS A 120 6.62 -2.20 -11.95
CA LYS A 120 5.34 -2.79 -12.37
C LYS A 120 5.07 -2.57 -13.86
N ALA A 121 5.18 -1.34 -14.34
CA ALA A 121 4.87 -1.00 -15.72
C ALA A 121 5.76 -1.76 -16.71
N LYS A 122 7.05 -1.93 -16.36
CA LYS A 122 8.00 -2.72 -17.15
C LYS A 122 7.68 -4.21 -17.14
N LEU A 123 7.42 -4.79 -15.97
CA LEU A 123 7.15 -6.24 -15.84
C LEU A 123 5.77 -6.66 -16.37
N ASN A 124 4.79 -5.76 -16.32
CA ASN A 124 3.43 -5.96 -16.83
C ASN A 124 2.75 -7.26 -16.33
N LEU A 125 2.85 -7.53 -15.02
CA LEU A 125 2.33 -8.75 -14.38
C LEU A 125 0.88 -8.58 -13.85
N ASP A 126 0.15 -7.57 -14.30
CA ASP A 126 -1.27 -7.45 -13.96
C ASP A 126 -2.07 -8.62 -14.53
N GLY A 127 -2.94 -9.21 -13.71
CA GLY A 127 -3.72 -10.40 -14.06
C GLY A 127 -2.99 -11.73 -13.84
N VAL A 128 -1.69 -11.71 -13.51
CA VAL A 128 -0.95 -12.91 -13.10
C VAL A 128 -1.42 -13.37 -11.73
N PHE A 129 -1.54 -14.69 -11.55
CA PHE A 129 -1.94 -15.30 -10.28
C PHE A 129 -0.89 -15.06 -9.20
N TRP A 130 -1.36 -14.68 -8.01
CA TRP A 130 -0.48 -14.29 -6.89
C TRP A 130 0.01 -15.51 -6.11
N GLU A 131 1.00 -16.26 -6.61
CA GLU A 131 1.53 -17.44 -5.90
C GLU A 131 1.85 -17.14 -4.42
N GLU A 132 1.49 -18.08 -3.55
CA GLU A 132 1.63 -17.95 -2.08
C GLU A 132 0.97 -16.69 -1.47
N GLY A 133 0.01 -16.08 -2.16
CA GLY A 133 -0.66 -14.85 -1.73
C GLY A 133 0.22 -13.61 -1.86
N ARG A 134 1.29 -13.66 -2.65
CA ARG A 134 2.27 -12.58 -2.82
C ARG A 134 2.09 -11.86 -4.16
N CYS A 135 2.37 -10.56 -4.16
CA CYS A 135 2.40 -9.77 -5.37
C CYS A 135 3.51 -10.27 -6.31
N PRO A 136 3.23 -10.62 -7.58
CA PRO A 136 4.24 -11.15 -8.49
C PRO A 136 5.28 -10.11 -8.93
N THR A 137 5.02 -8.81 -8.68
CA THR A 137 5.93 -7.71 -9.02
C THR A 137 6.93 -7.42 -7.91
N CYS A 138 6.45 -7.26 -6.67
CA CYS A 138 7.26 -6.73 -5.56
C CYS A 138 7.24 -7.63 -4.32
N ASN A 139 6.63 -8.81 -4.39
CA ASN A 139 6.49 -9.77 -3.30
C ASN A 139 5.71 -9.26 -2.06
N GLY A 140 5.12 -8.07 -2.13
CA GLY A 140 4.27 -7.51 -1.09
C GLY A 140 2.99 -8.32 -0.84
N LEU A 141 2.43 -8.20 0.35
CA LEU A 141 1.12 -8.76 0.69
C LEU A 141 -0.03 -7.93 0.07
N PRO A 142 -1.24 -8.51 -0.06
CA PRO A 142 -2.40 -7.79 -0.57
C PRO A 142 -2.93 -6.81 0.48
N VAL A 143 -3.13 -5.55 0.10
CA VAL A 143 -3.72 -4.54 1.00
C VAL A 143 -5.23 -4.72 1.16
N ILE A 144 -5.89 -5.01 0.04
CA ILE A 144 -7.32 -5.30 -0.02
C ILE A 144 -7.58 -6.45 -1.00
N SER A 145 -8.75 -7.05 -0.88
CA SER A 145 -9.30 -7.97 -1.87
C SER A 145 -10.60 -7.41 -2.45
N PHE A 146 -10.87 -7.76 -3.70
CA PHE A 146 -12.12 -7.43 -4.37
C PHE A 146 -12.75 -8.67 -5.01
N LEU A 147 -14.07 -8.68 -5.04
CA LEU A 147 -14.87 -9.73 -5.67
C LEU A 147 -15.41 -9.22 -7.00
N GLU A 148 -14.99 -9.87 -8.10
CA GLU A 148 -15.56 -9.63 -9.42
C GLU A 148 -16.88 -10.40 -9.61
N LYS A 149 -17.56 -10.10 -10.72
CA LYS A 149 -18.67 -10.93 -11.24
C LYS A 149 -18.20 -12.37 -11.38
N GLU A 150 -19.12 -13.32 -11.19
CA GLU A 150 -18.80 -14.76 -11.09
C GLU A 150 -17.89 -15.10 -9.90
N GLU A 151 -17.87 -14.26 -8.87
CA GLU A 151 -17.33 -14.65 -7.57
C GLU A 151 -15.80 -14.89 -7.56
N LYS A 152 -15.07 -14.32 -8.53
CA LYS A 152 -13.61 -14.40 -8.61
C LYS A 152 -12.97 -13.37 -7.68
N ARG A 153 -12.14 -13.86 -6.74
CA ARG A 153 -11.39 -13.01 -5.81
C ARG A 153 -10.10 -12.53 -6.46
N ARG A 154 -9.85 -11.23 -6.34
CA ARG A 154 -8.61 -10.60 -6.78
C ARG A 154 -8.02 -9.75 -5.68
N PHE A 155 -6.73 -9.54 -5.79
CA PHE A 155 -5.94 -8.77 -4.85
C PHE A 155 -5.41 -7.50 -5.49
N HIS A 156 -5.12 -6.54 -4.63
CA HIS A 156 -4.43 -5.31 -4.97
C HIS A 156 -3.23 -5.11 -4.04
N CYS A 157 -2.10 -4.68 -4.60
CA CYS A 157 -0.87 -4.40 -3.85
C CYS A 157 -0.77 -2.91 -3.52
N SER A 158 -0.63 -2.55 -2.24
CA SER A 158 -0.42 -1.15 -1.83
C SER A 158 0.92 -0.58 -2.29
N TYR A 159 1.94 -1.40 -2.56
CA TYR A 159 3.30 -0.97 -2.88
C TYR A 159 3.54 -0.63 -4.34
N CYS A 160 3.20 -1.52 -5.26
CA CYS A 160 3.37 -1.28 -6.71
C CYS A 160 2.05 -1.07 -7.47
N GLY A 161 0.90 -1.36 -6.83
CA GLY A 161 -0.41 -1.24 -7.46
C GLY A 161 -0.78 -2.43 -8.37
N THR A 162 0.00 -3.51 -8.41
CA THR A 162 -0.33 -4.71 -9.19
C THR A 162 -1.64 -5.33 -8.70
N ARG A 163 -2.42 -5.86 -9.64
CA ARG A 163 -3.68 -6.56 -9.38
C ARG A 163 -3.65 -7.94 -10.00
N GLY A 164 -4.10 -8.95 -9.29
CA GLY A 164 -4.10 -10.32 -9.81
C GLY A 164 -5.12 -11.22 -9.14
N PRO A 165 -5.53 -12.31 -9.80
CA PRO A 165 -6.37 -13.32 -9.19
C PRO A 165 -5.64 -14.05 -8.06
N TRP A 166 -6.43 -14.48 -7.09
CA TRP A 166 -6.03 -15.47 -6.11
C TRP A 166 -7.16 -16.47 -5.90
N ARG A 167 -6.87 -17.53 -5.15
CA ARG A 167 -7.86 -18.51 -4.70
C ARG A 167 -9.10 -17.80 -4.12
N ARG A 168 -10.27 -18.31 -4.49
CA ARG A 168 -11.56 -17.78 -4.03
C ARG A 168 -11.67 -17.83 -2.51
N THR A 169 -11.27 -18.95 -1.91
CA THR A 169 -11.28 -19.19 -0.47
C THR A 169 -9.86 -19.35 0.07
N GLY A 170 -9.72 -19.22 1.39
CA GLY A 170 -8.45 -19.40 2.08
C GLY A 170 -7.77 -18.11 2.52
N CYS A 171 -6.74 -18.27 3.34
CA CYS A 171 -5.96 -17.17 3.88
C CYS A 171 -4.72 -16.91 3.02
N PRO A 172 -4.55 -15.70 2.44
CA PRO A 172 -3.35 -15.39 1.66
C PRO A 172 -2.08 -15.26 2.52
N ASN A 173 -2.21 -15.09 3.84
CA ASN A 173 -1.06 -14.85 4.71
C ASN A 173 -0.39 -16.14 5.19
N CYS A 174 -1.16 -17.18 5.53
CA CYS A 174 -0.62 -18.46 5.99
C CYS A 174 -0.84 -19.62 5.00
N GLY A 175 -1.48 -19.36 3.87
CA GLY A 175 -1.77 -20.36 2.85
C GLY A 175 -2.87 -21.36 3.21
N SER A 176 -3.55 -21.22 4.36
CA SER A 176 -4.64 -22.14 4.75
C SER A 176 -5.72 -22.16 3.68
N GLU A 177 -5.96 -23.35 3.12
CA GLU A 177 -7.00 -23.60 2.11
C GLU A 177 -8.35 -23.93 2.73
N ASN A 178 -8.39 -24.22 4.05
CA ASN A 178 -9.62 -24.59 4.75
C ASN A 178 -10.54 -23.37 4.88
N PRO A 179 -11.69 -23.32 4.19
CA PRO A 179 -12.59 -22.16 4.27
C PRO A 179 -13.17 -21.98 5.67
N GLN A 180 -13.26 -23.04 6.48
CA GLN A 180 -13.78 -22.98 7.86
C GLN A 180 -12.85 -22.23 8.82
N GLU A 181 -11.59 -22.01 8.42
CA GLU A 181 -10.61 -21.21 9.17
C GLU A 181 -10.74 -19.71 8.86
N VAL A 182 -11.47 -19.31 7.82
CA VAL A 182 -11.66 -17.92 7.43
C VAL A 182 -13.09 -17.50 7.79
N LEU A 183 -13.23 -16.64 8.80
CA LEU A 183 -14.51 -15.99 9.08
C LEU A 183 -14.68 -14.79 8.18
N ILE A 184 -15.93 -14.57 7.77
CA ILE A 184 -16.35 -13.34 7.12
C ILE A 184 -17.10 -12.51 8.17
N LEU A 185 -16.64 -11.30 8.41
CA LEU A 185 -17.31 -10.32 9.27
C LEU A 185 -17.74 -9.12 8.42
N SER A 186 -18.81 -8.44 8.81
CA SER A 186 -19.22 -7.13 8.29
C SER A 186 -19.64 -6.23 9.44
N LEU A 187 -19.68 -4.92 9.17
CA LEU A 187 -20.30 -3.93 10.04
C LEU A 187 -21.82 -3.93 9.79
N GLU A 188 -22.60 -3.72 10.84
CA GLU A 188 -24.05 -3.57 10.72
C GLU A 188 -24.36 -2.34 9.86
N GLY A 189 -25.14 -2.51 8.77
CA GLY A 189 -25.43 -1.45 7.82
C GLY A 189 -24.40 -1.26 6.70
N GLU A 190 -23.27 -1.97 6.73
CA GLU A 190 -22.23 -1.95 5.68
C GLU A 190 -21.95 -3.39 5.18
N ASP A 191 -23.01 -4.11 4.83
CA ASP A 191 -22.91 -5.53 4.47
C ASP A 191 -22.09 -5.79 3.20
N ASP A 192 -21.87 -4.79 2.37
CA ASP A 192 -21.12 -4.95 1.13
C ASP A 192 -19.61 -5.06 1.39
N MET A 193 -19.13 -4.47 2.49
CA MET A 193 -17.72 -4.52 2.88
C MET A 193 -17.47 -5.63 3.88
N LYS A 194 -16.46 -6.45 3.60
CA LYS A 194 -16.16 -7.67 4.35
C LYS A 194 -14.78 -7.62 4.98
N ILE A 195 -14.65 -8.29 6.13
CA ILE A 195 -13.38 -8.62 6.76
C ILE A 195 -13.21 -10.14 6.64
N TYR A 196 -12.16 -10.58 5.95
CA TYR A 196 -11.76 -11.99 5.89
C TYR A 196 -10.74 -12.28 6.98
N ALA A 197 -11.19 -12.80 8.12
CA ALA A 197 -10.38 -13.03 9.31
C ALA A 197 -9.97 -14.51 9.45
N CYS A 198 -8.67 -14.80 9.54
CA CYS A 198 -8.16 -16.18 9.64
C CYS A 198 -7.94 -16.58 11.10
N ARG A 199 -8.58 -17.67 11.55
CA ARG A 199 -8.42 -18.23 12.91
C ARG A 199 -7.02 -18.77 13.15
N SER A 200 -6.40 -19.36 12.13
CA SER A 200 -5.13 -20.08 12.26
C SER A 200 -3.95 -19.13 12.50
N CYS A 201 -3.83 -18.04 11.73
CA CYS A 201 -2.73 -17.08 11.88
C CYS A 201 -3.15 -15.75 12.53
N LYS A 202 -4.42 -15.61 12.92
CA LYS A 202 -4.99 -14.40 13.54
C LYS A 202 -4.80 -13.12 12.73
N SER A 203 -4.71 -13.23 11.40
CA SER A 203 -4.66 -12.08 10.51
C SER A 203 -6.01 -11.81 9.83
N TYR A 204 -6.18 -10.62 9.26
CA TYR A 204 -7.34 -10.33 8.42
C TYR A 204 -6.97 -9.57 7.14
N LEU A 205 -7.88 -9.61 6.16
CA LEU A 205 -7.83 -8.84 4.91
C LEU A 205 -9.20 -8.22 4.64
N LYS A 206 -9.24 -6.94 4.28
CA LYS A 206 -10.47 -6.25 3.89
C LYS A 206 -10.90 -6.65 2.47
N GLY A 207 -12.21 -6.66 2.26
CA GLY A 207 -12.88 -7.19 1.08
C GLY A 207 -13.95 -6.24 0.59
N PHE A 208 -13.92 -5.92 -0.70
CA PHE A 208 -14.85 -4.96 -1.29
C PHE A 208 -15.50 -5.54 -2.55
N PRO A 209 -16.74 -5.14 -2.89
CA PRO A 209 -17.33 -5.40 -4.19
C PRO A 209 -16.61 -4.55 -5.25
N MET A 210 -16.62 -5.00 -6.50
CA MET A 210 -15.96 -4.30 -7.61
C MET A 210 -16.56 -2.90 -7.86
N GLU A 211 -17.83 -2.72 -7.52
CA GLU A 211 -18.58 -1.48 -7.66
C GLU A 211 -17.95 -0.33 -6.84
N LEU A 212 -17.47 -0.60 -5.62
CA LEU A 212 -16.80 0.42 -4.81
C LEU A 212 -15.45 0.84 -5.38
N LEU A 213 -14.78 -0.05 -6.14
CA LEU A 213 -13.54 0.29 -6.85
C LEU A 213 -13.75 1.16 -8.10
N ALA A 214 -14.99 1.27 -8.58
CA ALA A 214 -15.35 2.24 -9.61
C ALA A 214 -15.52 3.66 -9.02
N GLU A 215 -15.83 3.75 -7.73
CA GLU A 215 -16.04 5.01 -7.01
C GLU A 215 -14.75 5.53 -6.35
N TYR A 216 -14.01 4.64 -5.68
CA TYR A 216 -12.81 4.99 -4.92
C TYR A 216 -11.57 4.20 -5.38
N PRO A 217 -10.39 4.84 -5.47
CA PRO A 217 -9.12 4.14 -5.61
C PRO A 217 -8.92 3.13 -4.45
N PRO A 218 -8.30 1.97 -4.69
CA PRO A 218 -8.07 0.94 -3.65
C PRO A 218 -7.44 1.47 -2.35
N GLU A 219 -6.42 2.31 -2.48
CA GLU A 219 -5.66 2.88 -1.36
C GLU A 219 -6.53 3.82 -0.53
N LEU A 220 -7.41 4.59 -1.18
CA LEU A 220 -8.35 5.45 -0.49
C LEU A 220 -9.50 4.66 0.14
N LEU A 221 -10.05 3.67 -0.57
CA LEU A 221 -11.08 2.79 -0.03
C LEU A 221 -10.57 2.08 1.22
N ASP A 222 -9.28 1.71 1.23
CA ASP A 222 -8.62 1.19 2.41
C ASP A 222 -8.62 2.17 3.59
N ILE A 223 -8.31 3.45 3.35
CA ILE A 223 -8.33 4.51 4.37
C ILE A 223 -9.75 4.75 4.88
N LEU A 224 -10.73 4.89 3.98
CA LEU A 224 -12.12 5.22 4.33
C LEU A 224 -12.81 4.10 5.10
N SER A 225 -12.32 2.86 4.97
CA SER A 225 -12.83 1.67 5.66
C SER A 225 -12.08 1.34 6.96
N THR A 226 -11.40 2.33 7.56
CA THR A 226 -10.77 2.25 8.89
C THR A 226 -11.69 1.65 9.98
N PRO A 227 -13.01 1.92 10.02
CA PRO A 227 -13.90 1.26 10.99
C PRO A 227 -13.88 -0.28 10.94
N LEU A 228 -13.62 -0.90 9.78
CA LEU A 228 -13.47 -2.35 9.68
C LEU A 228 -12.21 -2.85 10.39
N ASP A 229 -11.14 -2.07 10.34
CA ASP A 229 -9.90 -2.39 11.05
C ASP A 229 -10.13 -2.39 12.56
N VAL A 230 -10.91 -1.42 13.07
CA VAL A 230 -11.29 -1.34 14.49
C VAL A 230 -11.98 -2.62 14.95
N VAL A 231 -13.04 -3.03 14.25
CA VAL A 231 -13.81 -4.24 14.61
C VAL A 231 -12.96 -5.51 14.55
N ALA A 232 -12.07 -5.63 13.56
CA ALA A 232 -11.20 -6.79 13.45
C ALA A 232 -10.17 -6.85 14.60
N GLN A 233 -9.58 -5.71 14.95
CA GLN A 233 -8.55 -5.62 15.98
C GLN A 233 -9.11 -5.80 17.40
N GLU A 234 -10.30 -5.26 17.69
CA GLU A 234 -11.02 -5.52 18.95
C GLU A 234 -11.34 -7.01 19.15
N LYS A 235 -11.50 -7.76 18.05
CA LYS A 235 -11.68 -9.22 18.07
C LYS A 235 -10.36 -10.00 18.13
N GLY A 236 -9.22 -9.33 18.27
CA GLY A 236 -7.90 -9.93 18.42
C GLY A 236 -7.23 -10.35 17.12
N TYR A 237 -7.71 -9.88 15.96
CA TYR A 237 -7.03 -10.11 14.68
C TYR A 237 -6.04 -8.97 14.38
N LYS A 238 -5.00 -9.29 13.62
CA LYS A 238 -3.94 -8.34 13.25
C LYS A 238 -3.96 -8.06 11.76
N ARG A 239 -3.69 -6.80 11.40
CA ARG A 239 -3.48 -6.41 10.02
C ARG A 239 -2.03 -6.68 9.64
N LEU A 240 -1.80 -7.62 8.72
CA LEU A 240 -0.43 -7.96 8.25
C LEU A 240 0.00 -7.19 7.00
N SER A 241 -0.94 -6.57 6.29
CA SER A 241 -0.68 -5.82 5.07
C SER A 241 -1.47 -4.51 5.05
N PRO A 242 -1.08 -3.53 5.87
CA PRO A 242 -1.70 -2.22 5.84
C PRO A 242 -1.30 -1.45 4.57
N ASN A 243 -2.15 -0.51 4.15
CA ASN A 243 -1.70 0.63 3.38
C ASN A 243 -0.77 1.46 4.28
N PRO A 244 0.52 1.70 3.93
CA PRO A 244 1.42 2.45 4.81
C PRO A 244 0.99 3.91 5.06
N VAL A 245 0.10 4.46 4.22
CA VAL A 245 -0.49 5.80 4.44
C VAL A 245 -1.75 5.73 5.32
N GLY A 246 -2.33 4.55 5.53
CA GLY A 246 -3.54 4.34 6.34
C GLY A 246 -3.26 3.92 7.79
N MET A 247 -4.32 3.57 8.51
CA MET A 247 -4.19 3.11 9.90
C MET A 247 -3.62 1.68 9.98
N ILE A 248 -2.47 1.54 10.65
CA ILE A 248 -1.75 0.26 10.82
C ILE A 248 -2.24 -0.51 12.06
N LYS A 249 -2.51 0.20 13.16
CA LYS A 249 -2.82 -0.40 14.45
C LYS A 249 -3.65 0.54 15.33
N MET A 250 -4.58 -0.01 16.09
CA MET A 250 -5.13 0.64 17.28
C MET A 250 -4.17 0.39 18.44
N SER A 251 -3.79 1.46 19.14
CA SER A 251 -2.90 1.44 20.32
C SER A 251 -3.36 0.47 21.39
#